data_AF-A0A958KF26-F1
#
_entry.id   AF-A0A958KF26-F1
#
_cell.length_a   1.000
_cell.length_b   1.000
_cell.length_c   1.000
_cell.angle_alpha   90.00
_cell.angle_beta   90.00
_cell.angle_gamma   90.00
#
_symmetry.space_group_name_H-M   'P 1'
#
loop_
_entity.id
_entity.type
_entity.pdbx_description
1 polymer ?
#
loop_
_entity_poly.entity_id
_entity_poly.type
_entity_poly.pdbx_seq_one_letter_code
_entity_poly.pdbx_strand_id
1 'polypeptide(L)'
;MSHKNPIVLKIIWMSFFLTLFMYAYVVEMQVGPMPASFEIDLSNPVAMALSVVSLVILMMSFVMPAILSRAAQTPSKEQTPVPPSESAPKGNSNVPLIIRWAFLESIAINGMVASFSSQQNMILPFLAVSAVGFLLSFPKGQ
;
A
#
# COMPACT_ATOMS: atom_id res chain seq x y z
N MET A 1 -19.37 22.80 5.77
CA MET A 1 -18.81 21.99 4.66
C MET A 1 -17.38 21.65 5.03
N SER A 2 -17.08 20.38 5.37
CA SER A 2 -15.69 19.97 5.62
C SER A 2 -15.01 19.83 4.26
N HIS A 3 -14.19 20.81 3.89
CA HIS A 3 -13.27 20.68 2.76
C HIS A 3 -12.35 19.50 3.06
N LYS A 4 -12.64 18.34 2.47
CA LYS A 4 -11.66 17.24 2.38
C LYS A 4 -10.49 17.83 1.60
N ASN A 5 -9.40 18.19 2.27
CA ASN A 5 -8.26 18.80 1.60
C ASN A 5 -7.60 17.76 0.69
N PRO A 6 -7.75 17.83 -0.66
CA PRO A 6 -7.13 16.88 -1.57
C PRO A 6 -5.60 16.93 -1.48
N ILE A 7 -5.07 18.04 -0.96
CA ILE A 7 -3.67 18.28 -0.66
C ILE A 7 -3.16 17.29 0.40
N VAL A 8 -3.90 17.06 1.49
CA VAL A 8 -3.46 16.14 2.56
C VAL A 8 -3.31 14.72 2.02
N LEU A 9 -4.25 14.29 1.17
CA LEU A 9 -4.22 12.96 0.58
C LEU A 9 -3.05 12.78 -0.39
N LYS A 10 -2.73 13.82 -1.18
CA LYS A 10 -1.52 13.86 -2.03
C LYS A 10 -0.24 13.82 -1.22
N ILE A 11 -0.17 14.55 -0.10
CA ILE A 11 0.99 14.52 0.80
C ILE A 11 1.19 13.12 1.37
N ILE A 12 0.13 12.47 1.87
CA ILE A 12 0.21 11.10 2.37
C ILE A 12 0.69 10.15 1.27
N TRP A 13 0.10 10.22 0.07
CA TRP A 13 0.55 9.42 -1.08
C TRP A 13 2.03 9.62 -1.39
N MET A 14 2.49 10.88 -1.47
CA MET A 14 3.89 11.21 -1.73
C MET A 14 4.80 10.66 -0.64
N SER A 15 4.40 10.73 0.64
CA SER A 15 5.19 10.17 1.75
C SER A 15 5.37 8.66 1.59
N PHE A 16 4.29 7.91 1.34
CA PHE A 16 4.36 6.46 1.08
C PHE A 16 5.12 6.13 -0.22
N PHE A 17 5.02 6.95 -1.26
CA PHE A 17 5.79 6.71 -2.48
C PHE A 17 7.28 6.99 -2.26
N LEU A 18 7.63 7.96 -1.41
CA LEU A 18 9.01 8.30 -1.12
C LEU A 18 9.71 7.21 -0.28
N THR A 19 8.97 6.47 0.55
CA THR A 19 9.56 5.35 1.34
C THR A 19 10.13 4.25 0.44
N LEU A 20 9.62 4.06 -0.77
CA LEU A 20 10.19 3.15 -1.78
C LEU A 20 11.67 3.46 -2.06
N PHE A 21 11.99 4.74 -2.25
CA PHE A 21 13.36 5.19 -2.50
C PHE A 21 14.23 5.03 -1.26
N MET A 22 13.67 5.23 -0.07
CA MET A 22 14.39 4.98 1.18
C MET A 22 14.73 3.49 1.33
N TYR A 23 13.82 2.57 0.98
CA TYR A 23 14.12 1.13 1.02
C TYR A 23 15.21 0.76 0.01
N ALA A 24 15.11 1.27 -1.21
CA ALA A 24 16.14 1.09 -2.24
C ALA A 24 17.51 1.57 -1.75
N TYR A 25 17.56 2.79 -1.20
CA TYR A 25 18.77 3.40 -0.67
C TYR A 25 19.36 2.60 0.50
N VAL A 26 18.52 2.15 1.44
CA VAL A 26 19.00 1.35 2.58
C VAL A 26 19.57 0.02 2.11
N VAL A 27 18.93 -0.66 1.14
CA VAL A 27 19.46 -1.90 0.59
C VAL A 27 20.76 -1.66 -0.18
N GLU A 28 20.86 -0.58 -0.94
CA GLU A 28 22.10 -0.21 -1.64
C GLU A 28 23.26 -0.01 -0.66
N MET A 29 23.02 0.69 0.45
CA MET A 29 24.04 1.00 1.46
C MET A 29 24.44 -0.22 2.31
N GLN A 30 23.51 -1.13 2.58
CA GLN A 30 23.74 -2.26 3.49
C GLN A 30 24.16 -3.55 2.78
N VAL A 31 23.56 -3.81 1.62
CA VAL A 31 23.78 -5.07 0.91
C VAL A 31 24.77 -4.86 -0.22
N GLY A 32 24.72 -3.73 -0.94
CA GLY A 32 25.59 -3.41 -2.06
C GLY A 32 24.82 -2.90 -3.28
N PRO A 33 25.52 -2.60 -4.39
CA PRO A 33 24.89 -2.03 -5.58
C PRO A 33 23.76 -2.93 -6.09
N MET A 34 22.58 -2.34 -6.29
CA MET A 34 21.43 -3.07 -6.83
C MET A 34 21.74 -3.52 -8.26
N PRO A 35 21.64 -4.82 -8.59
CA PRO A 35 21.90 -5.30 -9.93
C PRO A 35 20.76 -4.88 -10.85
N ALA A 36 21.07 -4.57 -12.11
CA ALA A 36 20.07 -4.16 -13.11
C ALA A 36 19.21 -5.33 -13.64
N SER A 37 18.98 -6.37 -12.83
CA SER A 37 18.22 -7.56 -13.21
C SER A 37 16.92 -7.67 -12.41
N PHE A 38 15.85 -8.11 -13.07
CA PHE A 38 14.55 -8.39 -12.44
C PHE A 38 14.34 -9.87 -12.12
N GLU A 39 15.40 -10.68 -12.16
CA GLU A 39 15.31 -12.11 -11.91
C GLU A 39 15.10 -12.40 -10.43
N ILE A 40 14.09 -13.21 -10.13
CA ILE A 40 13.80 -13.71 -8.79
C ILE A 40 14.20 -15.19 -8.75
N ASP A 41 15.17 -15.52 -7.89
CA ASP A 41 15.53 -16.90 -7.62
C ASP A 41 14.51 -17.56 -6.69
N LEU A 42 13.54 -18.27 -7.29
CA LEU A 42 12.50 -19.00 -6.57
C LEU A 42 12.98 -20.34 -5.98
N SER A 43 14.23 -20.75 -6.23
CA SER A 43 14.80 -21.93 -5.57
C SER A 43 15.01 -21.71 -4.07
N ASN A 44 15.12 -20.44 -3.65
CA ASN A 44 15.20 -20.07 -2.25
C ASN A 44 13.81 -20.07 -1.58
N PRO A 45 13.60 -20.85 -0.51
CA PRO A 45 12.28 -20.98 0.13
C PRO A 45 11.79 -19.67 0.76
N VAL A 46 12.69 -18.81 1.26
CA VAL A 46 12.33 -17.50 1.83
C VAL A 46 11.85 -16.56 0.72
N ALA A 47 12.58 -16.50 -0.40
CA ALA A 47 12.20 -15.69 -1.55
C ALA A 47 10.86 -16.14 -2.15
N MET A 48 10.66 -17.46 -2.27
CA MET A 48 9.39 -18.04 -2.70
C MET A 48 8.25 -17.65 -1.76
N ALA A 49 8.42 -17.81 -0.45
CA ALA A 49 7.40 -17.45 0.54
C ALA A 49 7.05 -15.95 0.48
N LEU A 50 8.04 -15.07 0.44
CA LEU A 50 7.83 -13.62 0.35
C LEU A 50 7.16 -13.19 -0.96
N SER A 51 7.47 -13.86 -2.07
CA SER A 51 6.82 -13.63 -3.36
C SER A 51 5.34 -14.01 -3.31
N VAL A 52 5.02 -15.19 -2.74
CA VAL A 52 3.64 -15.66 -2.57
C VAL A 52 2.86 -14.72 -1.65
N VAL A 53 3.43 -14.34 -0.50
CA VAL A 53 2.80 -13.38 0.42
C VAL A 53 2.55 -12.03 -0.27
N SER A 54 3.53 -11.54 -1.04
CA SER A 54 3.39 -10.28 -1.76
C SER A 54 2.32 -10.32 -2.85
N LEU A 55 2.14 -11.47 -3.51
CA LEU A 55 1.05 -11.68 -4.44
C LEU A 55 -0.31 -11.61 -3.75
N VAL A 56 -0.45 -12.24 -2.58
CA VAL A 56 -1.68 -12.17 -1.78
C VAL A 56 -1.95 -10.74 -1.32
N ILE A 57 -0.93 -10.04 -0.83
CA ILE A 57 -1.02 -8.62 -0.44
C ILE A 57 -1.46 -7.75 -1.62
N LEU A 58 -0.89 -7.97 -2.81
CA LEU A 58 -1.26 -7.24 -4.02
C LEU A 58 -2.75 -7.44 -4.32
N MET A 59 -3.26 -8.67 -4.28
CA MET A 59 -4.69 -8.96 -4.49
C MET A 59 -5.56 -8.29 -3.43
N MET A 60 -5.16 -8.37 -2.16
CA MET A 60 -5.89 -7.74 -1.05
C MET A 60 -5.91 -6.22 -1.15
N SER A 61 -4.87 -5.61 -1.73
CA SER A 61 -4.81 -4.16 -1.98
C SER A 61 -5.94 -3.66 -2.89
N PHE A 62 -6.54 -4.52 -3.72
CA PHE A 62 -7.71 -4.19 -4.55
C PHE A 62 -9.02 -4.62 -3.89
N VAL A 63 -9.05 -5.78 -3.24
CA VAL A 63 -10.27 -6.35 -2.67
C VAL A 63 -10.73 -5.61 -1.42
N MET A 64 -9.84 -5.37 -0.45
CA MET A 64 -10.23 -4.76 0.83
C MET A 64 -10.79 -3.34 0.69
N PRO A 65 -10.17 -2.44 -0.10
CA PRO A 65 -10.74 -1.12 -0.33
C PRO A 65 -12.13 -1.17 -0.96
N ALA A 66 -12.37 -2.12 -1.88
CA ALA A 66 -13.67 -2.30 -2.50
C ALA A 66 -14.73 -2.73 -1.47
N ILE A 67 -14.42 -3.68 -0.60
CA ILE A 67 -15.32 -4.14 0.48
C ILE A 67 -15.63 -2.98 1.44
N LEU A 68 -14.62 -2.25 1.90
CA LEU A 68 -14.78 -1.15 2.84
C LEU A 68 -15.60 0.00 2.24
N SER A 69 -15.40 0.30 0.94
CA SER A 69 -16.18 1.31 0.24
C SER A 69 -17.66 0.94 0.14
N ARG A 70 -17.98 -0.35 -0.05
CA ARG A 70 -19.37 -0.85 -0.09
C ARG A 70 -20.00 -0.85 1.30
N ALA A 71 -19.28 -1.31 2.32
CA ALA A 71 -19.76 -1.32 3.70
C ALA A 71 -20.09 0.09 4.23
N ALA A 72 -19.30 1.09 3.85
CA ALA A 72 -19.56 2.49 4.19
C ALA A 72 -20.77 3.10 3.46
N GLN A 73 -21.25 2.48 2.38
CA GLN A 73 -22.41 2.94 1.61
C GLN A 73 -23.72 2.28 2.05
N THR A 74 -23.67 1.15 2.77
CA THR A 74 -24.87 0.49 3.28
C THR A 74 -25.47 1.35 4.39
N PRO A 75 -26.65 1.98 4.19
CA PRO A 75 -27.29 2.75 5.24
C PRO A 75 -27.73 1.79 6.34
N SER A 76 -27.24 2.02 7.56
CA SER A 76 -27.65 1.30 8.75
C SER A 76 -29.17 1.41 8.89
N LYS A 77 -29.89 0.32 8.63
CA LYS A 77 -31.36 0.26 8.61
C LYS A 77 -31.98 0.15 10.01
N GLU A 78 -31.21 0.42 11.07
CA GLU A 78 -31.69 0.38 12.45
C GLU A 78 -31.76 1.80 13.00
N GLN A 79 -32.84 2.50 12.62
CA GLN A 79 -33.28 3.73 13.26
C GLN A 79 -33.97 3.37 14.59
N THR A 80 -33.20 3.35 15.67
CA THR A 80 -33.75 3.66 17.00
C THR A 80 -33.83 5.19 17.11
N PRO A 81 -34.97 5.80 17.43
CA PRO A 81 -35.09 7.25 17.46
C PRO A 81 -34.36 7.79 18.69
N VAL A 82 -33.16 8.33 18.50
CA VAL A 82 -32.39 9.05 19.52
C VAL A 82 -32.40 10.55 19.16
N PRO A 83 -32.48 11.49 20.15
CA PRO A 83 -32.65 12.93 19.90
C PRO A 83 -31.46 13.53 19.11
N PRO A 84 -31.58 14.77 18.60
CA PRO A 84 -30.59 15.38 17.71
C PRO A 84 -29.32 15.77 18.47
N SER A 85 -28.48 14.78 18.75
CA SER A 85 -27.11 14.96 19.24
C SER A 85 -26.15 14.62 18.11
N GLU A 86 -25.21 15.54 17.90
CA GLU A 86 -23.95 15.41 17.16
C GLU A 86 -24.01 14.71 15.80
N SER A 87 -23.79 15.52 14.77
CA SER A 87 -23.42 15.07 13.43
C SER A 87 -22.52 13.85 13.48
N ALA A 88 -23.07 12.68 13.16
CA ALA A 88 -22.32 11.43 13.01
C ALA A 88 -21.04 11.72 12.23
N PRO A 89 -19.87 11.23 12.67
CA PRO A 89 -18.61 11.51 12.00
C PRO A 89 -18.77 11.03 10.57
N LYS A 90 -18.79 11.96 9.61
CA LYS A 90 -18.82 11.67 8.18
C LYS A 90 -17.58 10.82 7.92
N GLY A 91 -17.78 9.50 7.83
CA GLY A 91 -16.71 8.52 7.71
C GLY A 91 -15.69 8.98 6.67
N ASN A 92 -14.42 9.05 7.09
CA ASN A 92 -13.32 9.51 6.26
C ASN A 92 -13.29 8.69 4.96
N SER A 93 -13.75 9.28 3.84
CA SER A 93 -13.82 8.59 2.54
C SER A 93 -12.47 8.15 1.99
N ASN A 94 -11.37 8.55 2.65
CA ASN A 94 -10.01 8.32 2.19
C ASN A 94 -9.39 7.06 2.81
N VAL A 95 -10.01 6.48 3.85
CA VAL A 95 -9.49 5.29 4.55
C VAL A 95 -9.23 4.11 3.61
N PRO A 96 -10.14 3.74 2.68
CA PRO A 96 -9.88 2.65 1.74
C PRO A 96 -8.64 2.88 0.87
N LEU A 97 -8.37 4.13 0.49
CA LEU A 97 -7.24 4.48 -0.36
C LEU A 97 -5.91 4.40 0.43
N ILE A 98 -5.90 4.87 1.67
CA ILE A 98 -4.74 4.77 2.56
C ILE A 98 -4.41 3.30 2.86
N ILE A 99 -5.43 2.46 3.08
CA ILE A 99 -5.24 1.02 3.27
C ILE A 99 -4.62 0.37 2.03
N ARG A 100 -5.08 0.75 0.83
CA ARG A 100 -4.45 0.29 -0.42
C ARG A 100 -2.97 0.64 -0.47
N TRP A 101 -2.60 1.86 -0.12
CA TRP A 101 -1.20 2.31 -0.09
C TRP A 101 -0.36 1.56 0.93
N ALA A 102 -0.88 1.28 2.11
CA ALA A 102 -0.18 0.48 3.12
C ALA A 102 0.10 -0.96 2.63
N PHE A 103 -0.85 -1.59 1.93
CA PHE A 103 -0.61 -2.89 1.30
C PHE A 103 0.47 -2.80 0.22
N LEU A 104 0.44 -1.76 -0.63
CA LEU A 104 1.47 -1.58 -1.66
C LEU A 104 2.85 -1.35 -1.06
N GLU A 105 2.97 -0.53 -0.01
CA GLU A 105 4.23 -0.33 0.71
C GLU A 105 4.75 -1.65 1.30
N SER A 106 3.86 -2.48 1.85
CA SER A 106 4.22 -3.79 2.43
C SER A 106 4.89 -4.73 1.40
N ILE A 107 4.54 -4.63 0.11
CA ILE A 107 5.22 -5.38 -0.96
C ILE A 107 6.68 -4.94 -1.07
N ALA A 108 6.95 -3.63 -1.03
CA ALA A 108 8.32 -3.12 -1.08
C ALA A 108 9.14 -3.52 0.16
N ILE A 109 8.51 -3.51 1.35
CA ILE A 109 9.13 -4.01 2.57
C ILE A 109 9.50 -5.49 2.44
N ASN A 110 8.63 -6.32 1.86
CA ASN A 110 8.97 -7.73 1.60
C ASN A 110 10.18 -7.88 0.67
N GLY A 111 10.28 -7.03 -0.37
CA GLY A 111 11.46 -6.99 -1.25
C GLY A 111 12.74 -6.60 -0.50
N MET A 112 12.66 -5.62 0.39
CA MET A 112 13.76 -5.22 1.28
C MET A 112 14.19 -6.36 2.20
N VAL A 113 13.23 -7.03 2.86
CA VAL A 113 13.49 -8.19 3.73
C VAL A 113 14.11 -9.35 2.96
N ALA A 114 13.62 -9.64 1.75
CA ALA A 114 14.18 -10.67 0.87
C ALA A 114 15.66 -10.36 0.54
N SER A 115 15.95 -9.08 0.33
CA SER A 115 17.30 -8.63 -0.04
C SER A 115 18.31 -8.75 1.10
N PHE A 116 17.88 -8.55 2.34
CA PHE A 116 18.73 -8.82 3.51
C PHE A 116 18.92 -10.30 3.79
N SER A 117 17.94 -11.12 3.44
CA SER A 117 17.91 -12.53 3.84
C SER A 117 18.67 -13.44 2.90
N SER A 118 18.80 -13.10 1.61
CA SER A 118 19.24 -14.09 0.62
C SER A 118 19.92 -13.55 -0.65
N GLN A 119 19.42 -12.49 -1.29
CA GLN A 119 20.00 -11.98 -2.55
C GLN A 119 19.69 -10.49 -2.80
N GLN A 120 20.69 -9.69 -3.16
CA GLN A 120 20.56 -8.27 -3.54
C GLN A 120 19.53 -8.01 -4.66
N ASN A 121 19.34 -9.00 -5.55
CA ASN A 121 18.56 -8.87 -6.78
C ASN A 121 17.05 -8.81 -6.52
N MET A 122 16.61 -9.08 -5.30
CA MET A 122 15.20 -9.28 -4.98
C MET A 122 14.45 -7.98 -4.69
N ILE A 123 15.10 -6.85 -4.44
CA ILE A 123 14.37 -5.62 -4.11
C ILE A 123 13.66 -5.01 -5.33
N LEU A 124 14.30 -5.03 -6.50
CA LEU A 124 13.82 -4.29 -7.68
C LEU A 124 12.45 -4.74 -8.19
N PRO A 125 12.15 -6.04 -8.36
CA PRO A 125 10.83 -6.49 -8.78
C PRO A 125 9.72 -6.03 -7.82
N PHE A 126 9.96 -6.11 -6.52
CA PHE A 126 8.98 -5.75 -5.50
C PHE A 126 8.77 -4.23 -5.43
N LEU A 127 9.86 -3.45 -5.53
CA LEU A 127 9.78 -1.99 -5.66
C LEU A 127 9.01 -1.58 -6.91
N ALA A 128 9.27 -2.22 -8.06
CA ALA A 128 8.58 -1.93 -9.31
C ALA A 128 7.08 -2.21 -9.20
N VAL A 129 6.69 -3.36 -8.66
CA VAL A 129 5.27 -3.71 -8.45
C VAL A 129 4.60 -2.71 -7.51
N SER A 130 5.25 -2.35 -6.40
CA SER A 130 4.73 -1.38 -5.45
C SER A 130 4.58 0.01 -6.09
N ALA A 131 5.62 0.49 -6.78
CA ALA A 131 5.63 1.79 -7.45
C ALA A 131 4.52 1.89 -8.51
N VAL A 132 4.34 0.86 -9.35
CA VAL A 132 3.24 0.79 -10.32
C VAL A 132 1.89 0.85 -9.59
N GLY A 133 1.73 0.11 -8.50
CA GLY A 133 0.51 0.16 -7.69
C GLY A 133 0.22 1.55 -7.13
N PHE A 134 1.25 2.26 -6.66
CA PHE A 134 1.13 3.64 -6.18
C PHE A 134 0.70 4.59 -7.30
N LEU A 135 1.35 4.51 -8.47
CA LEU A 135 1.01 5.33 -9.64
C LEU A 135 -0.44 5.10 -10.09
N LEU A 136 -0.89 3.84 -10.11
CA LEU A 136 -2.27 3.49 -10.45
C LEU A 136 -3.30 3.92 -9.39
N SER A 137 -2.85 4.26 -8.19
CA SER A 137 -3.68 4.71 -7.07
C SER A 137 -3.45 6.16 -6.68
N PHE A 138 -2.88 6.97 -7.58
CA PHE A 138 -2.68 8.40 -7.36
C PHE A 138 -4.01 9.10 -7.02
N PRO A 139 -4.05 9.94 -5.96
CA PRO A 139 -5.26 10.64 -5.57
C PRO A 139 -5.63 11.71 -6.61
N LYS A 140 -6.63 11.40 -7.43
CA LYS A 140 -7.24 12.35 -8.37
C LYS A 140 -8.11 13.34 -7.58
N GLY A 141 -7.99 14.64 -7.88
CA GLY A 141 -8.86 15.65 -7.28
C GLY A 141 -10.31 15.36 -7.68
N GLN A 142 -11.15 15.09 -6.69
CA GLN A 142 -12.61 15.11 -6.84
C GLN A 142 -13.13 16.47 -6.39
#